data_AF-A0A1I2CH71-F1
#
_entry.id   AF-A0A1I2CH71-F1
#
_cell.length_a   1.000
_cell.length_b   1.000
_cell.length_c   1.000
_cell.angle_alpha   90.00
_cell.angle_beta   90.00
_cell.angle_gamma   90.00
#
_symmetry.space_group_name_H-M   'P 1'
#
loop_
_entity.id
_entity.type
_entity.pdbx_description
1 polymer ?
#
loop_
_entity_poly.entity_id
_entity_poly.type
_entity_poly.pdbx_seq_one_letter_code
_entity_poly.pdbx_strand_id
1 'polypeptide(L)'
;MSRTHIVNLGLPKTGTTTLTDALRLAGLTVADWKIRDGQSANPEIKGMHVGKIIYADYFVSGDPLARLDEFDVINEMSAVRHDRSLWPQTDWGLLSAIIEHHPGVKFVMTWRDPAKTANSMMRWNNLGKRRLPQADIPGLPRGFGSTEAELARWLEGHYRFCRQVFKGADNFLEYDIEAPDAQARVAGYLGLDLPWWGQSNVGKPEHPDEVV
;
A
#
# COMPACT_ATOMS: atom_id res chain seq x y z
N MET A 1 -11.91 20.03 -13.97
CA MET A 1 -10.62 19.56 -13.42
C MET A 1 -10.75 18.07 -13.23
N SER A 2 -9.78 17.27 -13.68
CA SER A 2 -9.77 15.83 -13.41
C SER A 2 -9.62 15.60 -11.90
N ARG A 3 -10.18 14.49 -11.42
CA ARG A 3 -10.04 14.05 -10.03
C ARG A 3 -8.55 13.84 -9.72
N THR A 4 -8.10 14.29 -8.54
CA THR A 4 -6.75 13.98 -8.07
C THR A 4 -6.77 12.59 -7.43
N HIS A 5 -6.00 11.66 -7.98
CA HIS A 5 -5.81 10.35 -7.37
C HIS A 5 -4.66 10.39 -6.36
N ILE A 6 -4.85 9.70 -5.24
CA ILE A 6 -3.80 9.48 -4.24
C ILE A 6 -3.43 8.00 -4.27
N VAL A 7 -2.16 7.70 -4.48
CA VAL A 7 -1.67 6.32 -4.60
C VAL A 7 -0.65 6.06 -3.50
N ASN A 8 -0.98 5.13 -2.59
CA ASN A 8 -0.05 4.71 -1.56
C ASN A 8 0.85 3.56 -2.05
N LEU A 9 2.15 3.74 -1.88
CA LEU A 9 3.21 2.82 -2.27
C LEU A 9 3.71 1.98 -1.09
N GLY A 10 3.12 2.14 0.09
CA GLY A 10 3.45 1.36 1.28
C GLY A 10 3.34 -0.15 1.08
N LEU A 11 4.21 -0.89 1.78
CA LEU A 11 4.12 -2.34 1.88
C LEU A 11 3.17 -2.73 3.03
N PRO A 12 2.69 -3.98 3.08
CA PRO A 12 1.84 -4.42 4.19
C PRO A 12 2.49 -4.13 5.54
N LYS A 13 1.67 -3.82 6.56
CA LYS A 13 2.13 -3.53 7.94
C LYS A 13 2.91 -2.22 8.13
N THR A 14 2.93 -1.32 7.14
CA THR A 14 3.38 0.07 7.30
C THR A 14 2.22 1.03 7.61
N GLY A 15 1.21 0.62 8.39
CA GLY A 15 0.14 1.53 8.85
C GLY A 15 -0.96 1.84 7.82
N THR A 16 -1.10 1.05 6.76
CA THR A 16 -2.12 1.25 5.70
C THR A 16 -3.54 1.43 6.26
N THR A 17 -3.95 0.66 7.27
CA THR A 17 -5.29 0.80 7.89
C THR A 17 -5.52 2.18 8.51
N THR A 18 -4.53 2.72 9.22
CA THR A 18 -4.63 4.06 9.81
C THR A 18 -4.83 5.11 8.72
N LEU A 19 -4.06 5.00 7.63
CA LEU A 19 -4.21 5.90 6.50
C LEU A 19 -5.59 5.76 5.83
N THR A 20 -6.10 4.53 5.65
CA THR A 20 -7.46 4.29 5.14
C THR A 20 -8.51 5.02 6.00
N ASP A 21 -8.44 4.88 7.32
CA ASP A 21 -9.44 5.46 8.23
C ASP A 21 -9.37 6.99 8.24
N ALA A 22 -8.16 7.56 8.29
CA ALA A 22 -7.96 9.01 8.24
C ALA A 22 -8.52 9.63 6.96
N LEU A 23 -8.24 9.02 5.79
CA LEU A 23 -8.71 9.53 4.50
C LEU A 23 -10.22 9.37 4.33
N ARG A 24 -10.81 8.29 4.84
CA ARG A 24 -12.28 8.13 4.86
C ARG A 24 -12.97 9.15 5.75
N LEU A 25 -12.41 9.44 6.92
CA LEU A 25 -12.92 10.48 7.82
C LEU A 25 -12.77 11.88 7.24
N ALA A 26 -11.78 12.10 6.35
CA ALA A 26 -11.65 13.29 5.53
C ALA A 26 -12.63 13.33 4.33
N GLY A 27 -13.50 12.32 4.17
CA GLY A 27 -14.53 12.28 3.13
C GLY A 27 -14.10 11.65 1.81
N LEU A 28 -12.91 11.05 1.73
CA LEU A 28 -12.41 10.43 0.50
C LEU A 28 -12.90 8.99 0.31
N THR A 29 -13.12 8.60 -0.94
CA THR A 29 -13.38 7.20 -1.31
C THR A 29 -12.05 6.43 -1.44
N VAL A 30 -11.92 5.34 -0.67
CA VAL A 30 -10.65 4.60 -0.56
C VAL A 30 -10.80 3.14 -0.99
N ALA A 31 -10.05 2.75 -2.03
CA ALA A 31 -9.80 1.37 -2.42
C ALA A 31 -8.63 0.78 -1.62
N ASP A 32 -8.89 -0.33 -0.92
CA ASP A 32 -7.94 -0.96 0.01
C ASP A 32 -7.94 -2.48 -0.16
N TRP A 33 -6.90 -2.99 -0.83
CA TRP A 33 -6.55 -4.36 -1.27
C TRP A 33 -7.63 -5.17 -2.02
N LYS A 34 -8.90 -4.98 -1.72
CA LYS A 34 -10.08 -5.60 -2.35
C LYS A 34 -11.27 -4.65 -2.31
N ILE A 35 -11.96 -4.51 -3.43
CA ILE A 35 -13.22 -3.77 -3.52
C ILE A 35 -14.33 -4.60 -2.86
N ARG A 36 -14.88 -4.11 -1.75
CA ARG A 36 -15.97 -4.77 -1.00
C ARG A 36 -17.33 -4.32 -1.50
N ASP A 37 -18.34 -5.08 -1.12
CA ASP A 37 -19.73 -4.74 -1.42
C ASP A 37 -20.07 -3.35 -0.87
N GLY A 38 -20.75 -2.55 -1.69
CA GLY A 38 -21.12 -1.17 -1.38
C GLY A 38 -20.01 -0.13 -1.58
N GLN A 39 -18.76 -0.52 -1.89
CA GLN A 39 -17.68 0.45 -2.13
C GLN A 39 -17.64 1.01 -3.56
N SER A 40 -18.32 0.35 -4.49
CA SER A 40 -18.26 0.64 -5.93
C SER A 40 -19.64 0.63 -6.55
N ALA A 41 -19.89 1.56 -7.48
CA ALA A 41 -21.06 1.50 -8.35
C ALA A 41 -20.86 0.49 -9.49
N ASN A 42 -19.61 0.27 -9.92
CA ASN A 42 -19.25 -0.63 -11.00
C ASN A 42 -19.32 -2.12 -10.56
N PRO A 43 -20.28 -2.92 -11.08
CA PRO A 43 -20.41 -4.32 -10.68
C PRO A 43 -19.23 -5.20 -11.12
N GLU A 44 -18.47 -4.80 -12.14
CA GLU A 44 -17.38 -5.62 -12.71
C GLU A 44 -16.18 -5.74 -11.76
N ILE A 45 -15.95 -4.74 -10.92
CA ILE A 45 -14.81 -4.71 -10.00
C ILE A 45 -15.16 -5.15 -8.58
N LYS A 46 -16.44 -5.36 -8.27
CA LYS A 46 -16.89 -5.79 -6.94
C LYS A 46 -16.29 -7.15 -6.59
N GLY A 47 -15.74 -7.25 -5.39
CA GLY A 47 -15.08 -8.45 -4.91
C GLY A 47 -13.68 -8.69 -5.49
N MET A 48 -13.19 -7.86 -6.42
CA MET A 48 -11.86 -8.03 -7.01
C MET A 48 -10.77 -7.42 -6.13
N HIS A 49 -9.57 -8.00 -6.21
CA HIS A 49 -8.36 -7.39 -5.65
C HIS A 49 -7.97 -6.16 -6.46
N VAL A 50 -7.62 -5.09 -5.77
CA VAL A 50 -7.24 -3.81 -6.38
C VAL A 50 -6.10 -4.01 -7.39
N GLY A 51 -5.03 -4.71 -7.00
CA GLY A 51 -3.93 -4.98 -7.92
C GLY A 51 -4.31 -5.80 -9.16
N LYS A 52 -5.35 -6.65 -9.09
CA LYS A 52 -5.81 -7.40 -10.27
C LYS A 52 -6.52 -6.48 -11.26
N ILE A 53 -7.28 -5.51 -10.77
CA ILE A 53 -7.93 -4.49 -11.59
C ILE A 53 -6.85 -3.66 -12.29
N ILE A 54 -5.85 -3.18 -11.52
CA ILE A 54 -4.75 -2.34 -12.02
C ILE A 54 -4.00 -3.01 -13.16
N TYR A 55 -3.55 -4.26 -12.97
CA TYR A 55 -2.86 -4.99 -14.03
C TYR A 55 -3.77 -5.26 -15.23
N ALA A 56 -5.04 -5.62 -15.00
CA ALA A 56 -5.97 -5.88 -16.11
C ALA A 56 -6.19 -4.62 -16.96
N ASP A 57 -6.36 -3.45 -16.33
CA ASP A 57 -6.57 -2.20 -17.05
C ASP A 57 -5.32 -1.73 -17.80
N TYR A 58 -4.16 -1.81 -17.16
CA TYR A 58 -2.90 -1.51 -17.83
C TYR A 58 -2.70 -2.32 -19.13
N PHE A 59 -2.92 -3.64 -19.08
CA PHE A 59 -2.73 -4.48 -20.26
C PHE A 59 -3.85 -4.38 -21.30
N VAL A 60 -5.02 -3.84 -20.94
CA VAL A 60 -6.16 -3.68 -21.87
C VAL A 60 -6.18 -2.31 -22.52
N SER A 61 -5.93 -1.23 -21.77
CA SER A 61 -6.07 0.15 -22.25
C SER A 61 -4.81 1.00 -22.12
N GLY A 62 -3.80 0.55 -21.37
CA GLY A 62 -2.64 1.34 -20.99
C GLY A 62 -2.85 2.17 -19.73
N ASP A 63 -4.09 2.51 -19.35
CA ASP A 63 -4.41 3.27 -18.14
C ASP A 63 -4.65 2.32 -16.95
N PRO A 64 -3.78 2.25 -15.94
CA PRO A 64 -3.94 1.31 -14.83
C PRO A 64 -5.10 1.63 -13.89
N LEU A 65 -5.69 2.83 -13.96
CA LEU A 65 -6.80 3.25 -13.09
C LEU A 65 -8.14 3.36 -13.84
N ALA A 66 -8.23 2.86 -15.08
CA ALA A 66 -9.40 3.05 -15.94
C ALA A 66 -10.75 2.68 -15.29
N ARG A 67 -10.82 1.58 -14.52
CA ARG A 67 -12.04 1.20 -13.78
C ARG A 67 -12.05 1.66 -12.31
N LEU A 68 -11.04 2.37 -11.83
CA LEU A 68 -10.88 2.82 -10.44
C LEU A 68 -11.11 4.33 -10.24
N ASP A 69 -11.54 5.05 -11.26
CA ASP A 69 -11.74 6.52 -11.23
C ASP A 69 -12.78 7.01 -10.18
N GLU A 70 -13.67 6.13 -9.69
CA GLU A 70 -14.59 6.46 -8.61
C GLU A 70 -13.91 6.59 -7.23
N PHE A 71 -12.67 6.09 -7.10
CA PHE A 71 -11.87 6.16 -5.88
C PHE A 71 -10.90 7.35 -5.91
N ASP A 72 -10.98 8.19 -4.88
CA ASP A 72 -9.97 9.24 -4.66
C ASP A 72 -8.61 8.62 -4.30
N VAL A 73 -8.60 7.47 -3.61
CA VAL A 73 -7.40 6.87 -3.03
C VAL A 73 -7.26 5.38 -3.37
N ILE A 74 -6.08 4.99 -3.83
CA ILE A 74 -5.60 3.61 -3.90
C ILE A 74 -4.62 3.37 -2.75
N ASN A 75 -5.09 2.80 -1.63
CA ASN A 75 -4.30 2.75 -0.40
C ASN A 75 -3.50 1.45 -0.20
N GLU A 76 -4.01 0.32 -0.67
CA GLU A 76 -3.27 -0.94 -0.68
C GLU A 76 -3.59 -1.67 -1.98
N MET A 77 -2.58 -1.92 -2.81
CA MET A 77 -2.75 -2.59 -4.11
C MET A 77 -2.08 -3.96 -4.16
N SER A 78 -1.27 -4.30 -3.15
CA SER A 78 -0.63 -5.61 -3.05
C SER A 78 -1.60 -6.69 -2.58
N ALA A 79 -1.43 -7.89 -3.11
CA ALA A 79 -2.10 -9.08 -2.60
C ALA A 79 -1.23 -10.31 -2.84
N VAL A 80 -1.08 -11.12 -1.78
CA VAL A 80 -0.40 -12.42 -1.86
C VAL A 80 -1.35 -13.51 -1.39
N ARG A 81 -1.68 -14.44 -2.29
CA ARG A 81 -2.49 -15.65 -2.05
C ARG A 81 -1.81 -16.85 -2.70
N HIS A 82 -2.34 -18.04 -2.44
CA HIS A 82 -1.79 -19.29 -2.97
C HIS A 82 -1.76 -19.35 -4.51
N ASP A 83 -2.70 -18.67 -5.17
CA ASP A 83 -2.89 -18.68 -6.63
C ASP A 83 -2.36 -17.41 -7.32
N ARG A 84 -1.93 -16.39 -6.58
CA ARG A 84 -1.50 -15.10 -7.15
C ARG A 84 -0.61 -14.28 -6.22
N SER A 85 0.32 -13.55 -6.83
CA SER A 85 1.18 -12.55 -6.20
C SER A 85 1.08 -11.26 -7.01
N LEU A 86 0.57 -10.19 -6.41
CA LEU A 86 0.29 -8.91 -7.06
C LEU A 86 0.99 -7.80 -6.29
N TRP A 87 1.84 -7.02 -6.97
CA TRP A 87 2.63 -5.94 -6.38
C TRP A 87 2.75 -4.72 -7.30
N PRO A 88 1.61 -4.11 -7.71
CA PRO A 88 1.66 -2.99 -8.65
C PRO A 88 2.54 -1.82 -8.17
N GLN A 89 2.67 -1.60 -6.86
CA GLN A 89 3.51 -0.54 -6.30
C GLN A 89 5.02 -0.72 -6.53
N THR A 90 5.43 -1.88 -7.03
CA THR A 90 6.84 -2.23 -7.32
C THR A 90 7.17 -2.18 -8.81
N ASP A 91 6.17 -1.93 -9.66
CA ASP A 91 6.27 -2.07 -11.10
C ASP A 91 6.39 -0.69 -11.76
N TRP A 92 7.56 -0.40 -12.32
CA TRP A 92 7.80 0.90 -12.96
C TRP A 92 6.87 1.15 -14.15
N GLY A 93 6.56 0.14 -14.97
CA GLY A 93 5.70 0.33 -16.14
C GLY A 93 4.29 0.79 -15.74
N LEU A 94 3.77 0.22 -14.64
CA LEU A 94 2.51 0.67 -14.07
C LEU A 94 2.60 2.06 -13.45
N LEU A 95 3.62 2.34 -12.63
CA LEU A 95 3.76 3.64 -11.98
C LEU A 95 3.93 4.77 -13.00
N SER A 96 4.71 4.55 -14.07
CA SER A 96 4.86 5.53 -15.14
C SER A 96 3.57 5.74 -15.92
N ALA A 97 2.81 4.67 -16.18
CA ALA A 97 1.51 4.78 -16.86
C ALA A 97 0.47 5.53 -16.01
N ILE A 98 0.46 5.32 -14.69
CA ILE A 98 -0.38 6.13 -13.78
C ILE A 98 -0.01 7.61 -13.89
N ILE A 99 1.28 7.95 -13.88
CA ILE A 99 1.74 9.34 -14.00
C ILE A 99 1.32 9.96 -15.34
N GLU A 100 1.45 9.21 -16.44
CA GLU A 100 1.11 9.67 -17.79
C GLU A 100 -0.39 9.92 -17.96
N HIS A 101 -1.23 8.97 -17.51
CA HIS A 101 -2.67 9.08 -17.64
C HIS A 101 -3.31 10.03 -16.62
N HIS A 102 -2.67 10.20 -15.46
CA HIS A 102 -3.19 10.98 -14.33
C HIS A 102 -2.17 12.03 -13.87
N PRO A 103 -1.96 13.13 -14.62
CA PRO A 103 -0.91 14.11 -14.32
C PRO A 103 -1.10 14.84 -12.98
N GLY A 104 -2.30 14.77 -12.39
CA GLY A 104 -2.59 15.29 -11.04
C GLY A 104 -2.39 14.29 -9.91
N VAL A 105 -1.94 13.06 -10.18
CA VAL A 105 -1.77 12.01 -9.16
C VAL A 105 -0.74 12.43 -8.11
N LYS A 106 -1.03 12.14 -6.84
CA LYS A 106 -0.11 12.27 -5.72
C LYS A 106 0.26 10.90 -5.18
N PHE A 107 1.54 10.64 -4.99
CA PHE A 107 2.02 9.42 -4.38
C PHE A 107 2.38 9.67 -2.92
N VAL A 108 1.96 8.75 -2.07
CA VAL A 108 2.42 8.69 -0.67
C VAL A 108 3.12 7.36 -0.46
N MET A 109 4.15 7.33 0.38
CA MET A 109 4.77 6.10 0.85
C MET A 109 4.75 6.11 2.37
N THR A 110 3.87 5.28 2.94
CA THR A 110 3.92 5.00 4.37
C THR A 110 5.21 4.24 4.69
N TRP A 111 6.07 4.88 5.47
CA TRP A 111 7.33 4.31 5.94
C TRP A 111 7.23 3.95 7.42
N ARG A 112 7.92 2.88 7.79
CA ARG A 112 8.20 2.48 9.16
C ARG A 112 9.54 1.76 9.16
N ASP A 113 10.26 1.83 10.28
CA ASP A 113 11.49 1.06 10.50
C ASP A 113 11.37 -0.38 9.93
N PRO A 114 12.29 -0.79 9.03
CA PRO A 114 12.22 -2.09 8.36
C PRO A 114 12.19 -3.28 9.33
N ALA A 115 12.93 -3.23 10.43
CA ALA A 115 12.97 -4.32 11.40
C ALA A 115 11.63 -4.43 12.14
N LYS A 116 11.09 -3.33 12.65
CA LYS A 116 9.74 -3.30 13.26
C LYS A 116 8.65 -3.79 12.31
N THR A 117 8.77 -3.43 11.02
CA THR A 117 7.80 -3.83 10.00
C THR A 117 7.92 -5.32 9.68
N ALA A 118 9.13 -5.83 9.46
CA ALA A 118 9.40 -7.25 9.25
C ALA A 118 8.91 -8.10 10.42
N ASN A 119 9.21 -7.67 11.65
CA ASN A 119 8.74 -8.29 12.88
C ASN A 119 7.20 -8.35 12.93
N SER A 120 6.51 -7.27 12.53
CA SER A 120 5.05 -7.25 12.41
C SER A 120 4.53 -8.23 11.34
N MET A 121 5.19 -8.32 10.18
CA MET A 121 4.83 -9.28 9.14
C MET A 121 4.98 -10.74 9.59
N MET A 122 6.03 -11.05 10.36
CA MET A 122 6.30 -12.38 10.90
C MET A 122 5.23 -12.84 11.89
N ARG A 123 4.68 -11.92 12.69
CA ARG A 123 3.59 -12.21 13.63
C ARG A 123 2.20 -12.21 12.99
N TRP A 124 2.05 -11.67 11.80
CA TRP A 124 0.73 -11.48 11.19
C TRP A 124 0.24 -12.73 10.45
N ASN A 125 -0.62 -13.52 11.11
CA ASN A 125 -1.21 -14.74 10.55
C ASN A 125 -0.12 -15.65 9.93
N ASN A 126 -0.26 -15.97 8.65
CA ASN A 126 0.72 -16.73 7.87
C ASN A 126 1.47 -15.86 6.83
N LEU A 127 1.45 -14.53 6.97
CA LEU A 127 2.07 -13.61 6.00
C LEU A 127 3.57 -13.85 5.87
N GLY A 128 4.36 -13.57 6.90
CA GLY A 128 5.82 -13.74 6.88
C GLY A 128 6.27 -15.20 6.92
N LYS A 129 5.52 -16.07 7.59
CA LYS A 129 5.91 -17.48 7.78
C LYS A 129 5.61 -18.39 6.59
N ARG A 130 4.69 -18.00 5.69
CA ARG A 130 4.23 -18.87 4.60
C ARG A 130 4.00 -18.12 3.31
N ARG A 131 3.14 -17.10 3.31
CA ARG A 131 2.68 -16.48 2.06
C ARG A 131 3.79 -15.75 1.33
N LEU A 132 4.61 -14.95 2.03
CA LEU A 132 5.71 -14.22 1.40
C LEU A 132 6.80 -15.17 0.88
N PRO A 133 7.34 -16.12 1.67
CA PRO A 133 8.41 -16.99 1.18
C PRO A 133 7.99 -17.98 0.09
N GLN A 134 6.69 -18.27 -0.01
CA GLN A 134 6.13 -19.19 -1.00
C GLN A 134 5.49 -18.47 -2.20
N ALA A 135 5.77 -17.18 -2.39
CA ALA A 135 5.31 -16.43 -3.54
C ALA A 135 6.48 -15.87 -4.34
N ASP A 136 6.26 -15.60 -5.62
CA ASP A 136 7.19 -14.84 -6.44
C ASP A 136 6.83 -13.36 -6.30
N ILE A 137 7.65 -12.62 -5.57
CA ILE A 137 7.43 -11.22 -5.22
C ILE A 137 8.59 -10.40 -5.81
N PRO A 138 8.33 -9.26 -6.46
CA PRO A 138 9.40 -8.36 -6.89
C PRO A 138 10.33 -7.97 -5.73
N GLY A 139 11.63 -8.21 -5.92
CA GLY A 139 12.64 -8.00 -4.89
C GLY A 139 12.68 -9.04 -3.76
N LEU A 140 11.78 -10.03 -3.76
CA LEU A 140 11.75 -11.15 -2.80
C LEU A 140 11.38 -12.45 -3.52
N PRO A 141 12.33 -13.11 -4.21
CA PRO A 141 12.06 -14.36 -4.92
C PRO A 141 11.62 -15.47 -3.96
N ARG A 142 10.84 -16.42 -4.49
CA ARG A 142 10.41 -17.61 -3.75
C ARG A 142 11.60 -18.33 -3.11
N GLY A 143 11.44 -18.70 -1.85
CA GLY A 143 12.49 -19.33 -1.03
C GLY A 143 13.22 -18.35 -0.10
N PHE A 144 13.09 -17.05 -0.30
CA PHE A 144 13.63 -16.00 0.58
C PHE A 144 12.52 -15.34 1.41
N GLY A 145 12.89 -14.58 2.45
CA GLY A 145 11.94 -13.86 3.32
C GLY A 145 11.42 -14.69 4.48
N SER A 146 12.08 -15.81 4.78
CA SER A 146 11.71 -16.69 5.89
C SER A 146 12.21 -16.18 7.24
N THR A 147 13.07 -15.16 7.23
CA THR A 147 13.61 -14.52 8.43
C THR A 147 13.26 -13.03 8.47
N GLU A 148 13.22 -12.46 9.69
CA GLU A 148 13.00 -11.03 9.89
C GLU A 148 14.06 -10.19 9.15
N ALA A 149 15.32 -10.62 9.18
CA ALA A 149 16.42 -9.93 8.51
C ALA A 149 16.27 -9.91 6.98
N GLU A 150 15.80 -10.99 6.36
CA GLU A 150 15.53 -11.03 4.91
C GLU A 150 14.37 -10.11 4.53
N LEU A 151 13.28 -10.14 5.31
CA LEU A 151 12.14 -9.24 5.08
C LEU A 151 12.53 -7.78 5.26
N ALA A 152 13.34 -7.45 6.27
CA ALA A 152 13.85 -6.10 6.49
C ALA A 152 14.70 -5.60 5.31
N ARG A 153 15.54 -6.47 4.72
CA ARG A 153 16.31 -6.12 3.50
C ARG A 153 15.40 -5.87 2.30
N TRP A 154 14.36 -6.68 2.14
CA TRP A 154 13.38 -6.49 1.06
C TRP A 154 12.59 -5.19 1.22
N LEU A 155 12.12 -4.89 2.44
CA LEU A 155 11.46 -3.61 2.79
C LEU A 155 12.34 -2.41 2.43
N GLU A 156 13.61 -2.43 2.85
CA GLU A 156 14.59 -1.39 2.53
C GLU A 156 14.83 -1.27 1.02
N GLY A 157 14.86 -2.40 0.30
CA GLY A 157 14.95 -2.43 -1.15
C GLY A 157 13.80 -1.70 -1.83
N HIS A 158 12.56 -1.93 -1.38
CA HIS A 158 11.38 -1.23 -1.89
C HIS A 158 11.43 0.27 -1.60
N TYR A 159 11.82 0.68 -0.39
CA TYR A 159 11.97 2.09 -0.05
C TYR A 159 13.00 2.79 -0.95
N ARG A 160 14.13 2.14 -1.24
CA ARG A 160 15.14 2.64 -2.17
C ARG A 160 14.62 2.73 -3.61
N PHE A 161 13.85 1.74 -4.05
CA PHE A 161 13.19 1.77 -5.34
C PHE A 161 12.28 3.00 -5.46
N CYS A 162 11.37 3.23 -4.51
CA CYS A 162 10.48 4.39 -4.54
C CYS A 162 11.27 5.71 -4.52
N ARG A 163 12.27 5.85 -3.63
CA ARG A 163 13.12 7.05 -3.57
C ARG A 163 13.86 7.32 -4.89
N GLN A 164 14.29 6.27 -5.58
CA GLN A 164 14.96 6.40 -6.88
C GLN A 164 13.97 6.78 -7.99
N VAL A 165 12.80 6.16 -8.01
CA VAL A 165 11.74 6.43 -8.99
C VAL A 165 11.23 7.87 -8.88
N PHE A 166 11.00 8.36 -7.66
CA PHE A 166 10.42 9.68 -7.40
C PHE A 166 11.48 10.75 -7.07
N LYS A 167 12.74 10.53 -7.44
CA LYS A 167 13.82 11.47 -7.14
C LYS A 167 13.54 12.82 -7.81
N GLY A 168 13.30 13.84 -6.98
CA GLY A 168 13.02 15.21 -7.43
C GLY A 168 11.58 15.43 -7.95
N ALA A 169 10.68 14.47 -7.73
CA ALA A 169 9.28 14.61 -8.12
C ALA A 169 8.48 15.33 -7.01
N ASP A 170 7.73 16.36 -7.38
CA ASP A 170 6.88 17.12 -6.43
C ASP A 170 5.62 16.35 -6.02
N ASN A 171 5.26 15.31 -6.79
CA ASN A 171 4.09 14.48 -6.55
C ASN A 171 4.41 13.21 -5.74
N PHE A 172 5.40 13.26 -4.86
CA PHE A 172 5.72 12.16 -3.94
C PHE A 172 6.00 12.63 -2.51
N LEU A 173 5.37 11.98 -1.54
CA LEU A 173 5.67 12.14 -0.11
C LEU A 173 6.01 10.80 0.53
N GLU A 174 7.23 10.68 1.05
CA GLU A 174 7.59 9.67 2.05
C GLU A 174 7.42 10.27 3.47
N TYR A 175 6.77 9.51 4.36
CA TYR A 175 6.64 9.90 5.76
C TYR A 175 6.69 8.69 6.69
N ASP A 176 7.31 8.88 7.85
CA ASP A 176 7.29 7.88 8.93
C ASP A 176 5.94 7.91 9.65
N ILE A 177 5.26 6.78 9.71
CA ILE A 177 3.97 6.66 10.39
C ILE A 177 4.07 6.83 11.91
N GLU A 178 5.27 6.64 12.50
CA GLU A 178 5.52 6.81 13.92
C GLU A 178 5.92 8.25 14.27
N ALA A 179 6.11 9.13 13.28
CA ALA A 179 6.49 10.51 13.51
C ALA A 179 5.32 11.32 14.11
N PRO A 180 5.59 12.16 15.13
CA PRO A 180 4.55 12.95 15.80
C PRO A 180 3.87 13.98 14.87
N ASP A 181 4.54 14.36 13.77
CA ASP A 181 4.06 15.31 12.77
C ASP A 181 3.47 14.62 11.51
N ALA A 182 3.34 13.29 11.50
CA ALA A 182 2.91 12.53 10.33
C ALA A 182 1.57 13.03 9.76
N GLN A 183 0.57 13.28 10.62
CA GLN A 183 -0.73 13.83 10.22
C GLN A 183 -0.57 15.16 9.47
N ALA A 184 0.17 16.11 10.07
CA ALA A 184 0.34 17.44 9.50
C ALA A 184 1.08 17.39 8.17
N ARG A 185 2.09 16.51 8.05
CA ARG A 185 2.83 16.31 6.80
C ARG A 185 1.93 15.77 5.68
N VAL A 186 1.10 14.77 5.97
CA VAL A 186 0.17 14.20 4.97
C VAL A 186 -0.91 15.20 4.61
N ALA A 187 -1.54 15.87 5.60
CA ALA A 187 -2.55 16.89 5.37
C ALA A 187 -2.03 18.05 4.50
N GLY A 188 -0.85 18.58 4.85
CA GLY A 188 -0.21 19.68 4.11
C GLY A 188 0.20 19.27 2.69
N TYR A 189 0.74 18.08 2.51
CA TYR A 189 1.12 17.57 1.19
C TYR A 189 -0.10 17.34 0.30
N LEU A 190 -1.15 16.72 0.83
CA LEU A 190 -2.36 16.43 0.07
C LEU A 190 -3.19 17.71 -0.18
N GLY A 191 -3.08 18.71 0.68
CA GLY A 191 -3.85 19.96 0.61
C GLY A 191 -5.27 19.79 1.12
N LEU A 192 -5.47 18.93 2.13
CA LEU A 192 -6.77 18.61 2.72
C LEU A 192 -6.67 18.51 4.24
N ASP A 193 -7.80 18.70 4.91
CA ASP A 193 -7.90 18.49 6.34
C ASP A 193 -7.97 16.99 6.66
N LEU A 194 -7.23 16.56 7.67
CA LEU A 194 -7.29 15.20 8.20
C LEU A 194 -7.84 15.29 9.62
N PRO A 195 -9.16 15.15 9.82
CA PRO A 195 -9.80 15.39 11.12
C PRO A 195 -9.43 14.34 12.18
N TRP A 196 -8.80 13.23 11.77
CA TRP A 196 -8.40 12.15 12.66
C TRP A 196 -7.04 11.57 12.27
N TRP A 197 -6.26 11.24 13.30
CA TRP A 197 -5.02 10.49 13.20
C TRP A 197 -4.78 9.70 14.49
N GLY A 198 -4.46 8.42 14.37
CA GLY A 198 -4.31 7.54 15.52
C GLY A 198 -3.74 6.18 15.14
N GLN A 199 -3.81 5.19 16.02
CA GLN A 199 -3.41 3.81 15.69
C GLN A 199 -4.64 2.94 15.47
N SER A 200 -4.92 2.60 14.22
CA SER A 200 -5.80 1.47 13.87
C SER A 200 -4.98 0.18 13.73
N ASN A 201 -5.54 -0.96 14.13
CA ASN A 201 -4.89 -2.29 14.03
C ASN A 201 -3.59 -2.45 14.87
N VAL A 202 -3.60 -2.06 16.14
CA VAL A 202 -2.55 -2.44 17.10
C VAL A 202 -2.58 -3.96 17.29
N GLY A 203 -1.45 -4.64 17.06
CA GLY A 203 -1.35 -6.08 17.34
C GLY A 203 -1.56 -6.38 18.82
N LYS A 204 -2.16 -7.53 19.17
CA LYS A 204 -2.24 -7.95 20.57
C LYS A 204 -0.83 -8.04 21.16
N PRO A 205 -0.58 -7.56 22.39
CA PRO A 205 0.66 -7.86 23.11
C PRO A 205 0.81 -9.38 23.21
N GLU A 206 2.06 -9.87 23.22
CA GLU A 206 2.34 -11.28 23.53
C GLU A 206 1.67 -11.65 24.86
N HIS A 207 0.91 -12.74 24.86
CA HIS A 207 0.57 -13.38 26.13
C HIS A 207 1.90 -13.81 26.75
N PRO A 208 2.19 -13.44 28.01
CA PRO A 208 3.34 -14.01 28.70
C PRO A 208 3.14 -15.51 28.77
N ASP A 209 4.20 -16.25 28.45
CA ASP A 209 4.26 -17.70 28.45
C ASP A 209 3.48 -18.31 29.63
N GLU A 210 2.52 -19.19 29.33
CA GLU A 210 2.07 -20.18 30.30
C GLU A 210 3.23 -21.14 30.53
N VAL A 211 4.02 -20.83 31.55
CA VAL A 211 4.82 -21.81 32.27
C VAL A 211 3.83 -22.70 33.03
N VAL A 212 3.67 -23.94 32.58
CA VAL A 212 3.70 -25.23 33.32
C VAL A 212 3.19 -26.34 32.39
#